data_AF-A0A831SQF2-F1
#
_entry.id   AF-A0A831SQF2-F1
#
_cell.length_a   1.000
_cell.length_b   1.000
_cell.length_c   1.000
_cell.angle_alpha   90.00
_cell.angle_beta   90.00
_cell.angle_gamma   90.00
#
_symmetry.space_group_name_H-M   'P 1'
#
loop_
_entity.id
_entity.type
_entity.pdbx_description
1 polymer ?
#
loop_
_entity_poly.entity_id
_entity_poly.type
_entity_poly.pdbx_seq_one_letter_code
_entity_poly.pdbx_strand_id
1 'polypeptide(L)'
;MAIDSMSWKCLKTALHTCCGLVLLFTFFFATAYAETPSERGRILADSPVYQNAIAGHEAAHPPSVRIEDNSGNPVSGVTVTFSVTNASGYISDAGHQLRVYTATTDADGRASVPSWVCDARSGKQHLEAINYLYEGAPVVFHLDAQPGPAARLEFEKHPQTTPAGLPIRELTVRVLDAYGNPVGDNDTEVLLISSDSSSAPISPLRARTTSGIARFDSLTITGTGSYTLEARADGLVSALSYPFMVSAGQASAARSTFQAEDELITADGMSSTQLTVRAIDNNGNLLTVGG
;
A
#
# COMPACT_ATOMS: atom_id res chain seq x y z
N MET A 1 -61.07 -25.88 -24.10
CA MET A 1 -60.23 -25.65 -22.91
C MET A 1 -59.02 -26.56 -23.07
N ALA A 2 -57.81 -26.16 -23.46
CA ALA A 2 -57.21 -24.87 -23.78
C ALA A 2 -56.16 -25.09 -24.90
N ILE A 3 -55.89 -24.05 -25.68
CA ILE A 3 -54.76 -23.92 -26.61
C ILE A 3 -53.74 -22.99 -25.92
N ASP A 4 -52.45 -23.34 -25.94
CA ASP A 4 -51.31 -22.41 -26.01
C ASP A 4 -50.06 -23.27 -26.33
N SER A 5 -49.36 -23.22 -27.47
CA SER A 5 -48.93 -22.15 -28.38
C SER A 5 -47.79 -21.27 -27.84
N MET A 6 -46.60 -21.42 -28.44
CA MET A 6 -45.51 -20.43 -28.62
C MET A 6 -44.35 -21.19 -29.33
N SER A 7 -44.24 -21.20 -30.67
CA SER A 7 -43.88 -20.14 -31.63
C SER A 7 -42.54 -19.46 -31.36
N TRP A 8 -41.53 -19.79 -32.17
CA TRP A 8 -40.30 -19.01 -32.34
C TRP A 8 -40.33 -18.36 -33.73
N LYS A 9 -40.36 -17.02 -33.76
CA LYS A 9 -40.23 -16.20 -34.97
C LYS A 9 -38.75 -15.99 -35.27
N CYS A 10 -38.30 -16.39 -36.45
CA CYS A 10 -37.04 -15.88 -37.00
C CYS A 10 -37.36 -14.64 -37.85
N LEU A 11 -36.74 -13.52 -37.48
CA LEU A 11 -36.90 -12.21 -38.11
C LEU A 11 -35.72 -11.98 -39.08
N LYS A 12 -35.98 -11.54 -40.32
CA LYS A 12 -35.14 -10.52 -40.98
C LYS A 12 -35.88 -9.85 -42.15
N THR A 13 -35.90 -8.53 -42.05
CA THR A 13 -36.30 -7.44 -42.96
C THR A 13 -35.49 -7.49 -44.29
N ALA A 14 -35.83 -6.92 -45.47
CA ALA A 14 -36.79 -5.86 -45.86
C ALA A 14 -37.03 -5.84 -47.42
N LEU A 15 -38.26 -5.44 -47.83
CA LEU A 15 -38.68 -4.48 -48.90
C LEU A 15 -38.20 -4.64 -50.38
N HIS A 16 -38.97 -4.46 -51.47
CA HIS A 16 -40.06 -3.50 -51.78
C HIS A 16 -41.00 -3.96 -52.96
N THR A 17 -42.17 -3.34 -53.01
CA THR A 17 -43.42 -3.40 -53.81
C THR A 17 -43.40 -3.74 -55.33
N CYS A 18 -44.28 -4.64 -55.79
CA CYS A 18 -45.46 -4.34 -56.65
C CYS A 18 -46.32 -5.61 -56.95
N CYS A 19 -47.61 -5.52 -56.62
CA CYS A 19 -48.77 -6.33 -57.04
C CYS A 19 -48.62 -7.84 -57.38
N GLY A 20 -48.85 -8.70 -56.36
CA GLY A 20 -49.53 -9.99 -56.51
C GLY A 20 -48.69 -11.25 -56.76
N LEU A 21 -47.63 -11.47 -55.97
CA LEU A 21 -46.57 -12.46 -56.19
C LEU A 21 -46.94 -13.94 -55.88
N VAL A 22 -46.46 -14.83 -56.76
CA VAL A 22 -46.53 -16.30 -56.74
C VAL A 22 -45.37 -16.93 -55.94
N LEU A 23 -45.67 -18.06 -55.28
CA LEU A 23 -44.76 -18.92 -54.51
C LEU A 23 -43.55 -19.47 -55.30
N LEU A 24 -42.37 -19.50 -54.66
CA LEU A 24 -41.31 -20.48 -54.94
C LEU A 24 -40.73 -20.98 -53.60
N PHE A 25 -40.74 -22.30 -53.38
CA PHE A 25 -40.20 -22.97 -52.18
C PHE A 25 -38.68 -23.18 -52.29
N THR A 26 -37.94 -22.91 -51.21
CA THR A 26 -36.61 -23.47 -50.96
C THR A 26 -36.54 -23.90 -49.50
N PHE A 27 -36.24 -25.18 -49.24
CA PHE A 27 -36.07 -25.73 -47.90
C PHE A 27 -34.63 -25.50 -47.43
N PHE A 28 -34.46 -24.89 -46.26
CA PHE A 28 -33.19 -24.88 -45.53
C PHE A 28 -33.30 -25.89 -44.38
N PHE A 29 -32.49 -26.94 -44.39
CA PHE A 29 -32.27 -27.77 -43.20
C PHE A 29 -31.24 -27.06 -42.31
N ALA A 30 -31.69 -26.46 -41.22
CA ALA A 30 -30.80 -26.12 -40.12
C ALA A 30 -30.78 -27.33 -39.18
N THR A 31 -29.67 -28.07 -39.16
CA THR A 31 -29.38 -29.00 -38.07
C THR A 31 -29.12 -28.18 -36.82
N ALA A 32 -30.04 -28.24 -35.86
CA ALA A 32 -29.73 -27.79 -34.50
C ALA A 32 -28.75 -28.81 -33.90
N TYR A 33 -27.53 -28.39 -33.61
CA TYR A 33 -26.67 -29.14 -32.70
C TYR A 33 -27.30 -29.03 -31.31
N ALA A 34 -27.94 -30.10 -30.86
CA ALA A 34 -28.23 -30.27 -29.45
C ALA A 34 -26.92 -30.59 -28.75
N GLU A 35 -26.20 -29.58 -28.25
CA GLU A 35 -25.25 -29.85 -27.17
C GLU A 35 -26.05 -29.87 -25.87
N THR A 36 -26.30 -31.06 -25.35
CA THR A 36 -26.75 -31.24 -23.97
C THR A 36 -25.65 -30.71 -23.03
N PRO A 37 -25.94 -29.79 -22.09
CA PRO A 37 -24.98 -29.36 -21.09
C PRO A 37 -24.84 -30.45 -19.99
N SER A 38 -24.00 -31.46 -20.21
CA SER A 38 -23.49 -32.34 -19.12
C SER A 38 -22.23 -33.20 -19.42
N GLU A 39 -21.55 -33.09 -20.57
CA GLU A 39 -20.33 -33.87 -20.87
C GLU A 39 -19.00 -33.15 -20.55
N ARG A 40 -19.03 -32.15 -19.67
CA ARG A 40 -17.86 -31.30 -19.43
C ARG A 40 -17.17 -31.70 -18.13
N GLY A 41 -15.87 -31.96 -18.23
CA GLY A 41 -15.01 -32.34 -17.12
C GLY A 41 -14.81 -31.21 -16.10
N ARG A 42 -13.82 -31.38 -15.22
CA ARG A 42 -13.50 -30.44 -14.13
C ARG A 42 -12.11 -29.83 -14.28
N ILE A 43 -11.96 -28.59 -13.84
CA ILE A 43 -10.67 -27.93 -13.61
C ILE A 43 -10.41 -27.87 -12.10
N LEU A 44 -9.25 -28.34 -11.68
CA LEU A 44 -8.84 -28.44 -10.29
C LEU A 44 -7.48 -27.78 -10.09
N ALA A 45 -7.23 -27.22 -8.91
CA ALA A 45 -5.88 -26.80 -8.54
C ALA A 45 -4.95 -28.02 -8.42
N ASP A 46 -3.78 -27.94 -9.03
CA ASP A 46 -2.72 -28.96 -8.97
C ASP A 46 -1.51 -28.48 -8.15
N SER A 47 -1.47 -27.19 -7.80
CA SER A 47 -0.53 -26.61 -6.83
C SER A 47 -1.25 -25.84 -5.71
N PRO A 48 -0.55 -25.43 -4.64
CA PRO A 48 -1.17 -24.71 -3.53
C PRO A 48 -1.84 -23.40 -3.97
N VAL A 49 -3.11 -23.23 -3.58
CA VAL A 49 -3.90 -22.02 -3.87
C VAL A 49 -3.65 -20.85 -2.90
N TYR A 50 -2.88 -21.08 -1.84
CA TYR A 50 -2.41 -20.06 -0.90
C TYR A 50 -0.91 -20.23 -0.70
N GLN A 51 -0.15 -19.18 -0.95
CA GLN A 51 1.29 -19.14 -0.75
C GLN A 51 1.72 -17.78 -0.19
N ASN A 52 2.90 -17.75 0.40
CA ASN A 52 3.57 -16.52 0.81
C ASN A 52 4.90 -16.45 0.07
N ALA A 53 5.34 -15.24 -0.27
CA ALA A 53 6.67 -14.99 -0.82
C ALA A 53 7.15 -13.61 -0.39
N ILE A 54 8.46 -13.37 -0.47
CA ILE A 54 9.02 -12.04 -0.23
C ILE A 54 8.67 -11.14 -1.43
N ALA A 55 8.32 -9.88 -1.18
CA ALA A 55 8.10 -8.90 -2.25
C ALA A 55 9.31 -8.86 -3.21
N GLY A 56 9.03 -8.84 -4.51
CA GLY A 56 10.03 -8.92 -5.57
C GLY A 56 10.63 -10.31 -5.84
N HIS A 57 10.19 -11.36 -5.13
CA HIS A 57 10.66 -12.73 -5.32
C HIS A 57 9.57 -13.64 -5.91
N GLU A 58 10.00 -14.79 -6.44
CA GLU A 58 9.11 -15.81 -7.01
C GLU A 58 8.34 -16.57 -5.94
N ALA A 59 7.11 -16.98 -6.27
CA ALA A 59 6.36 -17.92 -5.47
C ALA A 59 7.09 -19.27 -5.40
N ALA A 60 7.04 -19.93 -4.24
CA ALA A 60 7.74 -21.20 -4.03
C ALA A 60 7.28 -22.31 -4.99
N HIS A 61 6.00 -22.33 -5.34
CA HIS A 61 5.44 -23.23 -6.34
C HIS A 61 4.71 -22.41 -7.41
N PRO A 62 5.00 -22.62 -8.70
CA PRO A 62 4.22 -22.00 -9.75
C PRO A 62 2.75 -22.48 -9.70
N PRO A 63 1.77 -21.60 -9.94
CA PRO A 63 0.38 -21.99 -10.16
C PRO A 63 0.23 -23.07 -11.24
N SER A 64 -0.48 -24.14 -10.91
CA SER A 64 -0.85 -25.19 -11.85
C SER A 64 -2.27 -25.68 -11.60
N VAL A 65 -2.92 -26.07 -12.69
CA VAL A 65 -4.23 -26.72 -12.66
C VAL A 65 -4.15 -28.06 -13.37
N ARG A 66 -5.07 -28.96 -13.02
CA ARG A 66 -5.30 -30.22 -13.71
C ARG A 66 -6.71 -30.27 -14.27
N ILE A 67 -6.83 -30.74 -15.50
CA ILE A 67 -8.11 -30.97 -16.18
C ILE A 67 -8.41 -32.47 -16.15
N GLU A 68 -9.58 -32.82 -15.64
CA GLU A 68 -10.09 -34.19 -15.57
C GLU A 68 -11.42 -34.30 -16.34
N ASP A 69 -11.69 -35.45 -16.95
CA ASP A 69 -13.01 -35.78 -17.48
C ASP A 69 -13.99 -36.14 -16.35
N ASN A 70 -15.26 -36.43 -16.68
CA ASN A 70 -16.28 -36.81 -15.69
C ASN A 70 -15.99 -38.15 -14.99
N SER A 71 -15.09 -38.96 -15.54
CA SER A 71 -14.64 -40.22 -14.96
C SER A 71 -13.38 -40.06 -14.09
N GLY A 72 -12.83 -38.83 -13.99
CA GLY A 72 -11.62 -38.51 -13.24
C GLY A 72 -10.31 -38.77 -14.00
N ASN A 73 -10.37 -39.05 -15.30
CA ASN A 73 -9.16 -39.25 -16.12
C ASN A 73 -8.58 -37.90 -16.55
N PRO A 74 -7.24 -37.76 -16.60
CA PRO A 74 -6.60 -36.54 -17.08
C PRO A 74 -6.88 -36.28 -18.57
N VAL A 75 -7.12 -35.02 -18.94
CA VAL A 75 -7.37 -34.61 -20.33
C VAL A 75 -6.22 -33.75 -20.85
N SER A 76 -5.52 -34.28 -21.86
CA SER A 76 -4.41 -33.60 -22.54
C SER A 76 -4.86 -32.68 -23.68
N GLY A 77 -4.05 -31.66 -24.02
CA GLY A 77 -4.28 -30.76 -25.15
C GLY A 77 -5.31 -29.65 -24.93
N VAL A 78 -5.76 -29.44 -23.69
CA VAL A 78 -6.71 -28.41 -23.29
C VAL A 78 -5.97 -27.11 -23.00
N THR A 79 -6.37 -26.01 -23.64
CA THR A 79 -5.79 -24.69 -23.35
C THR A 79 -6.40 -24.10 -22.07
N VAL A 80 -5.55 -23.69 -21.13
CA VAL A 80 -5.92 -22.95 -19.93
C VAL A 80 -5.30 -21.55 -19.99
N THR A 81 -6.09 -20.53 -19.69
CA THR A 81 -5.63 -19.14 -19.61
C THR A 81 -5.42 -18.74 -18.16
N PHE A 82 -4.21 -18.32 -17.81
CA PHE A 82 -3.84 -17.75 -16.53
C PHE A 82 -3.80 -16.23 -16.65
N SER A 83 -4.53 -15.52 -15.77
CA SER A 83 -4.60 -14.06 -15.75
C SER A 83 -4.31 -13.53 -14.35
N VAL A 84 -3.40 -12.57 -14.26
CA VAL A 84 -3.14 -11.83 -13.01
C VAL A 84 -4.24 -10.77 -12.86
N THR A 85 -5.08 -10.88 -11.84
CA THR A 85 -6.32 -10.07 -11.72
C THR A 85 -6.19 -8.86 -10.80
N ASN A 86 -5.29 -8.90 -9.81
CA ASN A 86 -4.88 -7.69 -9.10
C ASN A 86 -3.71 -7.07 -9.86
N ALA A 87 -3.59 -5.74 -9.91
CA ALA A 87 -2.51 -5.07 -10.65
C ALA A 87 -1.08 -5.27 -10.07
N SER A 88 -0.92 -6.22 -9.14
CA SER A 88 0.33 -6.62 -8.48
C SER A 88 0.76 -8.02 -8.91
N GLY A 89 2.07 -8.22 -9.03
CA GLY A 89 2.68 -9.46 -9.52
C GLY A 89 2.72 -9.59 -11.04
N TYR A 90 3.44 -10.60 -11.52
CA TYR A 90 3.53 -10.95 -12.93
C TYR A 90 3.93 -12.40 -13.14
N ILE A 91 3.57 -12.94 -14.30
CA ILE A 91 4.07 -14.24 -14.75
C ILE A 91 5.40 -13.98 -15.47
N SER A 92 6.48 -14.65 -15.07
CA SER A 92 7.77 -14.53 -15.76
C SER A 92 7.96 -15.71 -16.70
N ASP A 93 8.13 -15.42 -17.99
CA ASP A 93 8.41 -16.43 -19.01
C ASP A 93 9.53 -15.96 -19.94
N ALA A 94 10.62 -16.74 -20.00
CA ALA A 94 11.81 -16.43 -20.79
C ALA A 94 12.33 -14.98 -20.60
N GLY A 95 12.21 -14.42 -19.40
CA GLY A 95 12.62 -13.06 -19.06
C GLY A 95 11.58 -11.96 -19.36
N HIS A 96 10.42 -12.31 -19.92
CA HIS A 96 9.31 -11.38 -20.13
C HIS A 96 8.38 -11.34 -18.93
N GLN A 97 7.83 -10.16 -18.64
CA GLN A 97 6.78 -9.99 -17.63
C GLN A 97 5.41 -9.99 -18.30
N LEU A 98 4.60 -10.98 -17.97
CA LEU A 98 3.28 -11.19 -18.56
C LEU A 98 2.17 -10.97 -17.52
N ARG A 99 1.01 -10.51 -17.99
CA ARG A 99 -0.23 -10.43 -17.19
C ARG A 99 -1.23 -11.54 -17.55
N VAL A 100 -1.09 -12.09 -18.75
CA VAL A 100 -1.88 -13.21 -19.24
C VAL A 100 -0.90 -14.21 -19.82
N TYR A 101 -1.07 -15.48 -19.49
CA TYR A 101 -0.29 -16.59 -20.00
C TYR A 101 -1.22 -17.75 -20.36
N THR A 102 -0.96 -18.42 -21.47
CA THR A 102 -1.74 -19.59 -21.89
C THR A 102 -0.86 -20.82 -21.90
N ALA A 103 -1.33 -21.90 -21.27
CA ALA A 103 -0.67 -23.20 -21.31
C ALA A 103 -1.63 -24.28 -21.80
N THR A 104 -1.10 -25.27 -22.52
CA THR A 104 -1.85 -26.46 -22.93
C THR A 104 -1.57 -27.60 -21.96
N THR A 105 -2.58 -28.37 -21.59
CA THR A 105 -2.42 -29.50 -20.66
C THR A 105 -1.54 -30.61 -21.23
N ASP A 106 -0.64 -31.14 -20.40
CA ASP A 106 0.25 -32.27 -20.73
C ASP A 106 -0.48 -33.62 -20.72
N ALA A 107 0.27 -34.73 -20.80
CA ALA A 107 -0.30 -36.09 -20.77
C ALA A 107 -0.97 -36.45 -19.44
N ASP A 108 -0.59 -35.78 -18.35
CA ASP A 108 -1.20 -35.92 -17.02
C ASP A 108 -2.34 -34.91 -16.81
N GLY A 109 -2.75 -34.20 -17.87
CA GLY A 109 -3.83 -33.21 -17.82
C GLY A 109 -3.43 -31.92 -17.12
N ARG A 110 -2.13 -31.65 -16.90
CA ARG A 110 -1.65 -30.49 -16.14
C ARG A 110 -1.26 -29.33 -17.03
N ALA A 111 -1.70 -28.13 -16.65
CA ALA A 111 -1.28 -26.87 -17.23
C ALA A 111 -0.67 -26.00 -16.12
N SER A 112 0.50 -25.42 -16.35
CA SER A 112 1.23 -24.65 -15.33
C SER A 112 1.84 -23.39 -15.93
N VAL A 113 1.97 -22.35 -15.11
CA VAL A 113 2.77 -21.16 -15.45
C VAL A 113 4.25 -21.44 -15.17
N PRO A 114 5.20 -20.87 -15.94
CA PRO A 114 6.63 -21.09 -15.74
C PRO A 114 7.14 -20.54 -14.40
N SER A 115 6.77 -19.30 -14.07
CA SER A 115 7.06 -18.66 -12.78
C SER A 115 6.02 -17.59 -12.49
N TRP A 116 5.62 -17.48 -11.22
CA TRP A 116 4.78 -16.39 -10.73
C TRP A 116 5.56 -15.56 -9.72
N VAL A 117 5.78 -14.28 -10.04
CA VAL A 117 6.64 -13.38 -9.29
C VAL A 117 5.82 -12.31 -8.61
N CYS A 118 6.08 -12.09 -7.31
CA CYS A 118 5.57 -10.94 -6.58
C CYS A 118 6.13 -9.66 -7.19
N ASP A 119 5.31 -8.62 -7.32
CA ASP A 119 5.88 -7.29 -7.50
C ASP A 119 6.68 -6.85 -6.26
N ALA A 120 7.41 -5.75 -6.40
CA ALA A 120 8.21 -5.19 -5.32
C ALA A 120 7.37 -4.62 -4.16
N ARG A 121 6.03 -4.63 -4.25
CA ARG A 121 5.13 -4.15 -3.20
C ARG A 121 4.59 -5.32 -2.39
N SER A 122 4.64 -5.21 -1.07
CA SER A 122 3.98 -6.18 -0.18
C SER A 122 2.45 -6.12 -0.31
N GLY A 123 1.78 -7.25 -0.15
CA GLY A 123 0.32 -7.36 -0.16
C GLY A 123 -0.21 -8.57 -0.94
N LYS A 124 -1.54 -8.70 -0.96
CA LYS A 124 -2.25 -9.83 -1.56
C LYS A 124 -2.33 -9.74 -3.09
N GLN A 125 -2.00 -10.83 -3.76
CA GLN A 125 -1.98 -10.96 -5.21
C GLN A 125 -2.81 -12.16 -5.64
N HIS A 126 -3.50 -12.02 -6.76
CA HIS A 126 -4.39 -13.04 -7.30
C HIS A 126 -4.03 -13.38 -8.74
N LEU A 127 -4.07 -14.67 -9.04
CA LEU A 127 -3.93 -15.21 -10.38
C LEU A 127 -5.06 -16.22 -10.61
N GLU A 128 -5.78 -16.05 -11.71
CA GLU A 128 -6.94 -16.87 -12.06
C GLU A 128 -6.60 -17.77 -13.23
N ALA A 129 -6.84 -19.07 -13.08
CA ALA A 129 -6.78 -20.04 -14.16
C ALA A 129 -8.19 -20.34 -14.67
N ILE A 130 -8.39 -20.15 -15.97
CA ILE A 130 -9.71 -20.18 -16.60
C ILE A 130 -9.71 -21.09 -17.81
N ASN A 131 -10.69 -21.98 -17.82
CA ASN A 131 -11.29 -22.52 -19.03
C ASN A 131 -12.79 -22.72 -18.76
N TYR A 132 -13.64 -21.86 -19.35
CA TYR A 132 -15.10 -21.85 -19.11
C TYR A 132 -15.82 -23.09 -19.65
N LEU A 133 -15.12 -23.99 -20.33
CA LEU A 133 -15.66 -25.27 -20.76
C LEU A 133 -15.64 -26.32 -19.64
N TYR A 134 -14.99 -26.06 -18.50
CA TYR A 134 -14.84 -27.04 -17.41
C TYR A 134 -15.42 -26.51 -16.10
N GLU A 135 -16.05 -27.38 -15.33
CA GLU A 135 -16.59 -27.04 -14.01
C GLU A 135 -15.45 -26.77 -13.00
N GLY A 136 -15.63 -25.76 -12.14
CA GLY A 136 -14.61 -25.32 -11.18
C GLY A 136 -13.79 -24.11 -11.62
N ALA A 137 -13.99 -23.61 -12.85
CA ALA A 137 -13.40 -22.34 -13.29
C ALA A 137 -14.16 -21.12 -12.70
N PRO A 138 -13.48 -20.01 -12.37
CA PRO A 138 -12.03 -19.86 -12.32
C PRO A 138 -11.41 -20.52 -11.08
N VAL A 139 -10.22 -21.11 -11.23
CA VAL A 139 -9.39 -21.50 -10.09
C VAL A 139 -8.55 -20.30 -9.67
N VAL A 140 -8.71 -19.84 -8.43
CA VAL A 140 -8.04 -18.64 -7.92
C VAL A 140 -6.86 -19.02 -7.03
N PHE A 141 -5.67 -18.57 -7.42
CA PHE A 141 -4.44 -18.66 -6.65
C PHE A 141 -4.17 -17.36 -5.93
N HIS A 142 -3.79 -17.45 -4.66
CA HIS A 142 -3.52 -16.33 -3.77
C HIS A 142 -2.05 -16.38 -3.35
N LEU A 143 -1.41 -15.23 -3.41
CA LEU A 143 -0.04 -15.03 -2.95
C LEU A 143 0.00 -13.81 -2.04
N ASP A 144 0.47 -13.99 -0.82
CA ASP A 144 0.68 -12.87 0.10
C ASP A 144 2.16 -12.46 0.08
N ALA A 145 2.44 -11.36 -0.61
CA ALA A 145 3.77 -10.79 -0.70
C ALA A 145 4.13 -10.13 0.64
N GLN A 146 5.04 -10.76 1.38
CA GLN A 146 5.55 -10.23 2.64
C GLN A 146 6.67 -9.21 2.38
N PRO A 147 6.81 -8.18 3.23
CA PRO A 147 7.99 -7.32 3.21
C PRO A 147 9.29 -8.14 3.31
N GLY A 148 10.34 -7.66 2.65
CA GLY A 148 11.68 -8.21 2.82
C GLY A 148 12.29 -7.89 4.19
N PRO A 149 13.55 -8.30 4.41
CA PRO A 149 14.30 -7.89 5.59
C PRO A 149 14.37 -6.36 5.73
N ALA A 150 14.34 -5.86 6.97
CA ALA A 150 14.51 -4.45 7.26
C ALA A 150 15.84 -3.92 6.69
N ALA A 151 15.78 -2.77 6.02
CA ALA A 151 16.93 -2.18 5.34
C ALA A 151 17.12 -0.70 5.65
N ARG A 152 16.04 0.05 5.94
CA ARG A 152 16.12 1.49 6.16
C ARG A 152 15.04 2.02 7.09
N LEU A 153 15.30 3.17 7.67
CA LEU A 153 14.32 3.96 8.40
C LEU A 153 13.70 5.05 7.51
N GLU A 154 12.53 5.53 7.90
CA GLU A 154 11.91 6.73 7.32
C GLU A 154 11.05 7.43 8.38
N PHE A 155 11.06 8.76 8.40
CA PHE A 155 10.07 9.51 9.19
C PHE A 155 8.71 9.40 8.49
N GLU A 156 7.76 8.70 9.11
CA GLU A 156 6.39 8.65 8.62
C GLU A 156 5.64 9.93 8.97
N LYS A 157 5.91 10.46 10.15
CA LYS A 157 5.42 11.75 10.61
C LYS A 157 6.60 12.57 11.10
N HIS A 158 6.80 13.70 10.44
CA HIS A 158 7.90 14.61 10.75
C HIS A 158 7.56 15.48 11.98
N PRO A 159 8.59 15.87 12.76
CA PRO A 159 8.41 16.77 13.89
C PRO A 159 7.84 18.11 13.41
N GLN A 160 6.95 18.68 14.22
CA GLN A 160 6.34 19.98 13.97
C GLN A 160 6.93 21.03 14.90
N THR A 161 6.78 22.30 14.54
CA THR A 161 7.17 23.42 15.40
C THR A 161 6.45 23.33 16.74
N THR A 162 7.20 23.49 17.83
CA THR A 162 6.67 23.40 19.21
C THR A 162 7.31 24.47 20.11
N PRO A 163 6.61 24.99 21.12
CA PRO A 163 7.25 25.75 22.18
C PRO A 163 8.20 24.91 23.02
N ALA A 164 9.26 25.53 23.53
CA ALA A 164 10.27 24.89 24.36
C ALA A 164 9.64 24.21 25.59
N GLY A 165 10.05 22.96 25.83
CA GLY A 165 9.56 22.13 26.92
C GLY A 165 8.19 21.49 26.70
N LEU A 166 7.50 21.76 25.59
CA LEU A 166 6.28 21.05 25.21
C LEU A 166 6.59 19.83 24.32
N PRO A 167 5.80 18.75 24.44
CA PRO A 167 6.03 17.52 23.67
C PRO A 167 5.79 17.73 22.18
N ILE A 168 6.69 17.20 21.35
CA ILE A 168 6.53 17.06 19.91
C ILE A 168 5.58 15.89 19.66
N ARG A 169 4.34 16.20 19.28
CA ARG A 169 3.30 15.19 19.05
C ARG A 169 3.39 14.57 17.67
N GLU A 170 2.89 13.34 17.58
CA GLU A 170 2.75 12.58 16.33
C GLU A 170 4.06 12.22 15.65
N LEU A 171 5.22 12.39 16.29
CA LEU A 171 6.51 12.01 15.71
C LEU A 171 6.65 10.49 15.62
N THR A 172 6.72 9.95 14.40
CA THR A 172 6.90 8.52 14.16
C THR A 172 7.97 8.24 13.10
N VAL A 173 8.73 7.18 13.35
CA VAL A 173 9.72 6.61 12.42
C VAL A 173 9.29 5.18 12.11
N ARG A 174 9.23 4.84 10.83
CA ARG A 174 8.88 3.48 10.38
C ARG A 174 10.10 2.75 9.83
N VAL A 175 10.08 1.42 9.94
CA VAL A 175 11.07 0.51 9.36
C VAL A 175 10.57 0.03 8.01
N LEU A 176 11.43 0.12 6.99
CA LEU A 176 11.16 -0.32 5.64
C LEU A 176 12.18 -1.36 5.16
N ASP A 177 11.76 -2.21 4.23
CA ASP A 177 12.66 -3.05 3.44
C ASP A 177 13.37 -2.23 2.34
N ALA A 178 14.21 -2.90 1.55
CA ALA A 178 14.98 -2.27 0.48
C ALA A 178 14.11 -1.72 -0.67
N TYR A 179 12.88 -2.24 -0.82
CA TYR A 179 11.93 -1.83 -1.85
C TYR A 179 10.92 -0.78 -1.36
N GLY A 180 10.98 -0.43 -0.07
CA GLY A 180 10.12 0.57 0.55
C GLY A 180 8.83 0.00 1.15
N ASN A 181 8.74 -1.31 1.37
CA ASN A 181 7.60 -1.92 2.05
C ASN A 181 7.74 -1.80 3.56
N PRO A 182 6.65 -1.51 4.30
CA PRO A 182 6.68 -1.44 5.76
C PRO A 182 6.93 -2.82 6.36
N VAL A 183 7.93 -2.93 7.23
CA VAL A 183 8.29 -4.18 7.91
C VAL A 183 7.65 -4.18 9.29
N GLY A 184 6.83 -5.19 9.60
CA GLY A 184 6.10 -5.34 10.87
C GLY A 184 6.96 -5.77 12.05
N ASP A 185 8.05 -5.06 12.31
CA ASP A 185 9.01 -5.34 13.38
C ASP A 185 8.53 -4.85 14.78
N ASN A 186 8.92 -5.53 15.86
CA ASN A 186 8.46 -5.20 17.22
C ASN A 186 9.58 -4.96 18.24
N ASP A 187 10.84 -4.93 17.83
CA ASP A 187 11.95 -4.79 18.78
C ASP A 187 13.14 -3.95 18.29
N THR A 188 13.09 -3.39 17.09
CA THR A 188 14.10 -2.43 16.62
C THR A 188 14.06 -1.20 17.53
N GLU A 189 15.19 -0.94 18.19
CA GLU A 189 15.37 0.28 18.95
C GLU A 189 15.83 1.40 18.03
N VAL A 190 14.99 2.42 17.86
CA VAL A 190 15.31 3.62 17.09
C VAL A 190 15.84 4.68 18.03
N LEU A 191 17.03 5.21 17.70
CA LEU A 191 17.67 6.34 18.35
C LEU A 191 17.52 7.59 17.49
N LEU A 192 16.99 8.66 18.06
CA LEU A 192 17.04 9.99 17.48
C LEU A 192 18.32 10.71 17.90
N ILE A 193 18.92 11.44 16.97
CA ILE A 193 20.08 12.31 17.19
C ILE A 193 19.73 13.68 16.61
N SER A 194 19.92 14.74 17.38
CA SER A 194 19.76 16.10 16.84
C SER A 194 21.03 16.58 16.15
N SER A 195 20.87 17.29 15.04
CA SER A 195 21.98 17.83 14.24
C SER A 195 22.61 19.08 14.81
N ASP A 196 21.96 19.77 15.75
CA ASP A 196 22.42 21.02 16.30
C ASP A 196 23.21 20.84 17.61
N SER A 197 24.25 21.65 17.76
CA SER A 197 25.14 21.70 18.92
C SER A 197 24.56 22.48 20.10
N SER A 198 23.25 22.83 20.07
CA SER A 198 22.64 23.42 21.26
C SER A 198 22.73 22.38 22.38
N SER A 199 23.38 22.73 23.48
CA SER A 199 23.50 21.87 24.67
C SER A 199 22.15 21.59 25.35
N ALA A 200 21.04 21.90 24.67
CA ALA A 200 19.70 21.78 25.18
C ALA A 200 19.35 20.30 25.37
N PRO A 201 18.84 19.91 26.55
CA PRO A 201 18.33 18.57 26.77
C PRO A 201 17.25 18.19 25.74
N ILE A 202 17.41 17.02 25.14
CA ILE A 202 16.42 16.38 24.29
C ILE A 202 16.11 15.02 24.90
N SER A 203 14.83 14.73 25.16
CA SER A 203 14.42 13.48 25.81
C SER A 203 12.94 13.14 25.58
N PRO A 204 12.57 11.85 25.43
CA PRO A 204 13.47 10.69 25.30
C PRO A 204 14.01 10.54 23.86
N LEU A 205 15.25 10.06 23.71
CA LEU A 205 15.88 9.86 22.39
C LEU A 205 15.64 8.46 21.80
N ARG A 206 15.06 7.53 22.56
CA ARG A 206 14.90 6.13 22.14
C ARG A 206 13.45 5.71 22.19
N ALA A 207 13.03 4.95 21.18
CA ALA A 207 11.75 4.24 21.17
C ALA A 207 11.92 2.90 20.46
N ARG A 208 11.24 1.87 20.93
CA ARG A 208 11.16 0.57 20.24
C ARG A 208 9.99 0.58 19.27
N THR A 209 10.15 -0.15 18.18
CA THR A 209 9.09 -0.35 17.20
C THR A 209 7.96 -1.20 17.76
N THR A 210 6.75 -0.94 17.28
CA THR A 210 5.61 -1.84 17.39
C THR A 210 4.93 -1.86 16.03
N SER A 211 4.77 -3.03 15.44
CA SER A 211 4.32 -3.19 14.04
C SER A 211 5.11 -2.32 13.04
N GLY A 212 6.42 -2.20 13.25
CA GLY A 212 7.35 -1.48 12.39
C GLY A 212 7.50 0.01 12.69
N ILE A 213 6.79 0.54 13.70
CA ILE A 213 6.72 1.98 13.97
C ILE A 213 7.27 2.29 15.35
N ALA A 214 8.30 3.13 15.41
CA ALA A 214 8.81 3.74 16.62
C ALA A 214 8.16 5.12 16.83
N ARG A 215 7.61 5.37 18.02
CA ARG A 215 6.81 6.56 18.33
C ARG A 215 7.45 7.39 19.44
N PHE A 216 7.53 8.70 19.22
CA PHE A 216 8.25 9.65 20.08
C PHE A 216 7.32 10.77 20.62
N ASP A 217 6.11 10.42 21.04
CA ASP A 217 5.07 11.38 21.49
C ASP A 217 5.44 12.25 22.70
N SER A 218 6.47 11.85 23.45
CA SER A 218 6.94 12.54 24.64
C SER A 218 8.27 13.26 24.43
N LEU A 219 8.77 13.30 23.19
CA LEU A 219 10.01 14.01 22.87
C LEU A 219 9.85 15.50 23.18
N THR A 220 10.71 16.01 24.04
CA THR A 220 10.75 17.42 24.44
C THR A 220 12.13 17.99 24.17
N ILE A 221 12.16 19.27 23.80
CA ILE A 221 13.38 20.06 23.58
C ILE A 221 13.20 21.36 24.34
N THR A 222 14.15 21.72 25.20
CA THR A 222 14.03 22.92 26.05
C THR A 222 14.74 24.14 25.49
N GLY A 223 15.62 23.99 24.51
CA GLY A 223 16.31 25.10 23.86
C GLY A 223 15.55 25.60 22.64
N THR A 224 15.55 26.91 22.41
CA THR A 224 15.00 27.49 21.19
C THR A 224 15.97 27.38 20.02
N GLY A 225 15.47 27.18 18.81
CA GLY A 225 16.32 27.10 17.62
C GLY A 225 15.67 26.35 16.47
N SER A 226 16.47 26.12 15.43
CA SER A 226 16.12 25.26 14.31
C SER A 226 16.79 23.91 14.49
N TYR A 227 16.02 22.83 14.33
CA TYR A 227 16.45 21.47 14.61
C TYR A 227 16.20 20.58 13.38
N THR A 228 17.08 19.61 13.16
CA THR A 228 16.79 18.42 12.36
C THR A 228 17.16 17.17 13.15
N LEU A 229 16.35 16.12 13.03
CA LEU A 229 16.57 14.85 13.71
C LEU A 229 17.06 13.81 12.71
N GLU A 230 18.08 13.06 13.09
CA GLU A 230 18.51 11.83 12.42
C GLU A 230 18.01 10.63 13.21
N ALA A 231 17.24 9.76 12.55
CA ALA A 231 16.85 8.47 13.11
C ALA A 231 17.86 7.39 12.72
N ARG A 232 18.38 6.67 13.72
CA ARG A 232 19.34 5.58 13.56
C ARG A 232 18.85 4.31 14.24
N ALA A 233 19.21 3.18 13.67
CA ALA A 233 19.05 1.85 14.26
C ALA A 233 20.16 0.95 13.70
N ASP A 234 20.55 -0.07 14.47
CA ASP A 234 21.65 -0.95 14.08
C ASP A 234 21.35 -1.70 12.78
N GLY A 235 22.30 -1.64 11.84
CA GLY A 235 22.17 -2.32 10.55
C GLY A 235 21.20 -1.69 9.55
N LEU A 236 20.53 -0.58 9.88
CA LEU A 236 19.60 0.12 8.98
C LEU A 236 20.18 1.42 8.45
N VAL A 237 19.84 1.77 7.21
CA VAL A 237 20.13 3.10 6.65
C VAL A 237 19.33 4.16 7.43
N SER A 238 20.02 5.22 7.90
CA SER A 238 19.42 6.29 8.68
C SER A 238 18.50 7.20 7.85
N ALA A 239 17.64 7.94 8.55
CA ALA A 239 16.74 8.92 7.94
C ALA A 239 16.89 10.29 8.59
N LEU A 240 16.68 11.35 7.81
CA LEU A 240 16.63 12.72 8.30
C LEU A 240 15.19 13.23 8.33
N SER A 241 14.85 13.99 9.37
CA SER A 241 13.59 14.73 9.43
C SER A 241 13.65 15.98 8.55
N TYR A 242 12.49 16.56 8.25
CA TYR A 242 12.43 17.96 7.83
C TYR A 242 12.89 18.88 8.96
N PRO A 243 13.42 20.08 8.64
CA PRO A 243 13.74 21.08 9.65
C PRO A 243 12.48 21.58 10.34
N PHE A 244 12.56 21.79 11.65
CA PHE A 244 11.49 22.33 12.47
C PHE A 244 12.05 23.31 13.50
N MET A 245 11.19 24.18 14.02
CA MET A 245 11.60 25.19 15.02
C MET A 245 11.12 24.82 16.41
N VAL A 246 11.94 25.15 17.41
CA VAL A 246 11.50 25.24 18.80
C VAL A 246 11.46 26.71 19.19
N SER A 247 10.25 27.23 19.43
CA SER A 247 10.06 28.62 19.86
C SER A 247 10.20 28.74 21.39
N ALA A 248 10.37 29.95 21.91
CA ALA A 248 10.31 30.15 23.35
C ALA A 248 8.95 29.68 23.89
N GLY A 249 8.95 29.15 25.12
CA GLY A 249 7.75 28.79 25.84
C GLY A 249 6.99 30.03 26.35
N GLN A 250 5.94 29.79 27.14
CA GLN A 250 5.21 30.88 27.80
C GLN A 250 6.14 31.68 28.73
N ALA A 251 5.99 33.01 28.71
CA ALA A 251 6.75 33.90 29.59
C ALA A 251 6.54 33.54 31.07
N SER A 252 7.63 33.53 31.83
CA SER A 252 7.64 33.31 33.27
C SER A 252 7.87 34.63 33.98
N ALA A 253 6.88 35.11 34.74
CA ALA A 253 7.02 36.33 35.54
C ALA A 253 8.17 36.21 36.56
N ALA A 254 8.44 35.01 37.08
CA ALA A 254 9.51 34.75 38.03
C ALA A 254 10.92 34.85 37.41
N ARG A 255 11.04 34.71 36.09
CA ARG A 255 12.33 34.74 35.38
C ARG A 255 12.52 35.99 34.51
N SER A 256 11.44 36.67 34.19
CA SER A 256 11.46 37.89 33.37
C SER A 256 11.91 39.08 34.20
N THR A 257 12.58 40.03 33.57
CA THR A 257 13.02 41.28 34.23
C THR A 257 12.35 42.49 33.60
N PHE A 258 12.17 43.52 34.41
CA PHE A 258 11.63 44.82 34.01
C PHE A 258 12.56 45.90 34.56
N GLN A 259 12.94 46.86 33.72
CA GLN A 259 13.82 47.97 34.10
C GLN A 259 13.34 49.26 33.44
N ALA A 260 13.25 50.33 34.23
CA ALA A 260 13.13 51.68 33.71
C ALA A 260 14.53 52.30 33.58
N GLU A 261 14.75 53.12 32.55
CA GLU A 261 15.99 53.88 32.39
C GLU A 261 16.14 54.93 33.50
N ASP A 262 15.03 55.59 33.85
CA ASP A 262 14.96 56.57 34.92
C ASP A 262 14.01 56.12 36.03
N GLU A 263 14.44 56.24 37.29
CA GLU A 263 13.61 55.93 38.46
C GLU A 263 12.64 57.07 38.82
N LEU A 264 12.91 58.28 38.30
CA LEU A 264 12.12 59.49 38.56
C LEU A 264 11.94 60.28 37.27
N ILE A 265 10.71 60.74 37.04
CA ILE A 265 10.37 61.67 35.96
C ILE A 265 9.59 62.87 36.51
N THR A 266 9.65 64.00 35.82
CA THR A 266 8.90 65.20 36.21
C THR A 266 7.42 65.03 35.88
N ALA A 267 6.52 65.46 36.78
CA ALA A 267 5.07 65.42 36.55
C ALA A 267 4.59 66.61 35.69
N ASP A 268 5.19 66.79 34.51
CA ASP A 268 4.93 67.89 33.57
C ASP A 268 4.03 67.47 32.39
N GLY A 269 3.62 66.20 32.33
CA GLY A 269 2.85 65.64 31.22
C GLY A 269 3.64 65.48 29.91
N MET A 270 4.96 65.69 29.93
CA MET A 270 5.85 65.68 28.76
C MET A 270 7.06 64.77 28.96
N SER A 271 7.57 64.67 30.18
CA SER A 271 8.66 63.78 30.58
C SER A 271 8.27 62.33 30.36
N SER A 272 9.20 61.54 29.83
CA SER A 272 9.02 60.11 29.58
C SER A 272 10.31 59.38 29.92
N THR A 273 10.22 58.07 30.18
CA THR A 273 11.37 57.20 30.39
C THR A 273 11.21 55.94 29.55
N GLN A 274 12.33 55.32 29.16
CA GLN A 274 12.28 54.06 28.44
C GLN A 274 12.10 52.90 29.40
N LEU A 275 11.15 52.01 29.09
CA LEU A 275 10.95 50.75 29.81
C LEU A 275 11.51 49.59 28.98
N THR A 276 12.44 48.83 29.57
CA THR A 276 12.98 47.61 28.99
C THR A 276 12.43 46.39 29.70
N VAL A 277 11.75 45.52 28.95
CA VAL A 277 11.25 44.24 29.44
C VAL A 277 12.04 43.12 28.80
N ARG A 278 12.59 42.23 29.62
CA ARG A 278 13.23 41.00 29.16
C ARG A 278 12.37 39.82 29.58
N ALA A 279 11.49 39.38 28.68
CA ALA A 279 10.62 38.24 28.92
C ALA A 279 11.38 36.92 28.72
N ILE A 280 11.37 36.06 29.75
CA ILE A 280 12.08 34.77 29.75
C ILE A 280 11.09 33.66 30.11
N ASP A 281 11.12 32.54 29.40
CA ASP A 281 10.29 31.37 29.71
C ASP A 281 10.82 30.57 30.92
N ASN A 282 10.07 29.56 31.36
CA ASN A 282 10.50 28.69 32.48
C ASN A 282 11.80 27.92 32.21
N ASN A 283 12.15 27.69 30.95
CA ASN A 283 13.36 26.99 30.51
C ASN A 283 14.58 27.92 30.37
N GLY A 284 14.40 29.23 30.57
CA GLY A 284 15.47 30.22 30.44
C GLY A 284 15.64 30.79 29.04
N ASN A 285 14.73 30.51 28.12
CA ASN A 285 14.78 31.05 26.76
C ASN A 285 14.22 32.47 26.74
N LEU A 286 14.90 33.35 26.00
CA LEU A 286 14.43 34.71 25.74
C LEU A 286 13.27 34.66 24.73
N LEU A 287 12.17 35.33 25.05
CA LEU A 287 11.09 35.53 24.09
C LEU A 287 11.50 36.65 23.13
N THR A 288 11.70 36.31 21.86
CA THR A 288 12.12 37.24 20.80
C THR A 288 10.95 37.77 19.96
N VAL A 289 9.74 37.28 20.20
CA VAL A 289 8.50 37.75 19.59
C VAL A 289 7.52 38.06 20.72
N GLY A 290 6.93 39.26 20.69
CA GLY A 290 5.87 39.65 21.63
C GLY A 290 4.60 38.84 21.37
N GLY A 291 3.87 38.51 22.43
CA GLY A 291 2.55 37.88 22.36
C GLY A 291 1.46 38.84 21.89
#